data_AF-A0A1B9DPG5-F1
#
_entry.id   AF-A0A1B9DPG5-F1
#
_cell.length_a   1.000
_cell.length_b   1.000
_cell.length_c   1.000
_cell.angle_alpha   90.00
_cell.angle_beta   90.00
_cell.angle_gamma   90.00
#
_symmetry.space_group_name_H-M   'P 1'
#
loop_
_entity.id
_entity.type
_entity.pdbx_description
1 polymer ?
#
loop_
_entity_poly.entity_id
_entity_poly.type
_entity_poly.pdbx_seq_one_letter_code
_entity_poly.pdbx_strand_id
1 'polypeptide(L)'
;MRKSIDVLLLLVFIVWSCSSASSSDGSEVEEPDNVTGSLATLKTNEAEEIAAKQAVVWGVIENNGGTSVTERGVCYGTMVNPNYEGSKSIASVVKGTGEFKAELANLEGGTVYYARAYAVNKKGVAYGNQISFKTKDLASPLLVLGAIKVAGAQDLFFDVELKEHGDLAIQEIGLVYNTVKEPTVANNKIARSTVESKFKQRISNLTPETLYYVRPYAVTPLKVLYGEEFVISTIKKGNFTYTFIPNGADAATVNRIKAAFDLATTYYNNFTSIVKNVTVNYSPGTPTADANFAGWINMGANTAYQKAGTAMHEMAHTVGVGQHAKYWELMYAGTWHGTRANEILKMMTNDPNAVVKGDNTHFWPYGINGSWEDDGSDFLYMMNALILQGMKTDGMPSN
;
A
#
# COMPACT_ATOMS: atom_id res chain seq x y z
N MET A 1 7.81 53.56 -14.18
CA MET A 1 9.20 54.05 -14.24
C MET A 1 9.91 53.37 -15.40
N ARG A 2 10.40 54.17 -16.36
CA ARG A 2 11.29 53.80 -17.49
C ARG A 2 12.62 53.23 -16.93
N LYS A 3 13.37 52.36 -17.63
CA LYS A 3 14.05 52.61 -18.92
C LYS A 3 14.39 51.31 -19.66
N SER A 4 14.13 51.33 -20.98
CA SER A 4 14.83 50.59 -22.03
C SER A 4 16.15 51.31 -22.40
N ILE A 5 17.05 50.64 -23.12
CA ILE A 5 17.93 51.22 -24.16
C ILE A 5 18.33 50.10 -25.13
N ASP A 6 17.92 50.28 -26.39
CA ASP A 6 18.39 49.62 -27.60
C ASP A 6 19.68 50.28 -28.09
N VAL A 7 20.58 49.53 -28.76
CA VAL A 7 21.49 50.10 -29.76
C VAL A 7 21.66 49.12 -30.93
N LEU A 8 21.45 49.65 -32.13
CA LEU A 8 21.41 48.99 -33.43
C LEU A 8 22.35 49.74 -34.41
N LEU A 9 23.24 48.98 -35.08
CA LEU A 9 23.76 49.08 -36.47
C LEU A 9 24.61 50.25 -37.05
N LEU A 10 25.42 49.80 -38.03
CA LEU A 10 26.02 50.44 -39.24
C LEU A 10 27.29 51.27 -39.01
N LEU A 11 28.32 51.31 -39.88
CA LEU A 11 28.56 50.93 -41.29
C LEU A 11 30.07 51.16 -41.56
N VAL A 12 30.73 50.47 -42.50
CA VAL A 12 31.56 51.08 -43.58
C VAL A 12 31.81 50.02 -44.67
N PHE A 13 31.70 50.47 -45.92
CA PHE A 13 31.79 49.76 -47.20
C PHE A 13 32.96 50.35 -48.02
N ILE A 14 33.37 49.67 -49.12
CA ILE A 14 34.11 50.13 -50.33
C ILE A 14 35.62 49.74 -50.41
N VAL A 15 36.26 49.32 -51.53
CA VAL A 15 35.96 48.82 -52.91
C VAL A 15 37.32 48.27 -53.48
N TRP A 16 37.25 47.34 -54.46
CA TRP A 16 38.23 46.87 -55.47
C TRP A 16 39.56 47.65 -55.75
N SER A 17 40.65 46.94 -56.16
CA SER A 17 40.97 46.63 -57.58
C SER A 17 42.34 45.89 -57.81
N CYS A 18 42.57 45.50 -59.07
CA CYS A 18 43.38 44.40 -59.67
C CYS A 18 44.93 44.50 -59.87
N SER A 19 45.50 43.29 -60.06
CA SER A 19 46.62 42.80 -60.93
C SER A 19 48.10 43.18 -60.61
N SER A 20 49.06 42.25 -60.66
CA SER A 20 49.57 41.58 -61.88
C SER A 20 50.33 40.25 -61.62
N ALA A 21 50.51 39.46 -62.69
CA ALA A 21 51.09 38.11 -62.84
C ALA A 21 52.57 37.98 -62.37
N SER A 22 53.27 36.84 -62.26
CA SER A 22 53.18 35.47 -62.82
C SER A 22 54.16 34.55 -62.06
N SER A 23 53.87 33.25 -61.91
CA SER A 23 54.78 32.13 -62.30
C SER A 23 54.25 30.80 -61.75
N SER A 24 54.60 29.76 -62.48
CA SER A 24 53.98 28.45 -62.63
C SER A 24 54.40 27.41 -61.59
N ASP A 25 53.54 26.39 -61.52
CA ASP A 25 53.87 24.96 -61.54
C ASP A 25 53.76 24.19 -60.21
N GLY A 26 53.15 23.02 -60.30
CA GLY A 26 52.94 22.08 -59.20
C GLY A 26 51.48 21.70 -58.94
N SER A 27 50.79 21.12 -59.93
CA SER A 27 49.61 20.31 -59.65
C SER A 27 50.06 18.97 -59.05
N GLU A 28 50.15 18.88 -57.73
CA GLU A 28 50.07 17.58 -57.06
C GLU A 28 48.61 17.13 -57.13
N VAL A 29 48.36 16.18 -58.04
CA VAL A 29 47.15 15.37 -58.01
C VAL A 29 47.28 14.49 -56.76
N GLU A 30 46.54 14.79 -55.70
CA GLU A 30 46.34 13.81 -54.64
C GLU A 30 45.63 12.61 -55.26
N GLU A 31 46.30 11.45 -55.22
CA GLU A 31 45.69 10.19 -55.63
C GLU A 31 44.41 9.94 -54.82
N PRO A 32 43.35 9.37 -55.44
CA PRO A 32 42.18 8.99 -54.66
C PRO A 32 42.61 7.93 -53.65
N ASP A 33 42.44 8.26 -52.37
CA ASP A 33 42.62 7.41 -51.21
C ASP A 33 41.97 6.03 -51.46
N ASN A 34 42.72 5.09 -52.03
CA ASN A 34 42.24 3.74 -52.31
C ASN A 34 42.26 2.96 -50.99
N VAL A 35 41.28 3.27 -50.13
CA VAL A 35 41.07 2.59 -48.85
C VAL A 35 40.76 1.12 -49.16
N THR A 36 41.78 0.29 -49.17
CA THR A 36 41.66 -1.17 -49.23
C THR A 36 41.05 -1.66 -47.93
N GLY A 37 39.83 -2.18 -47.99
CA GLY A 37 39.12 -2.66 -46.82
C GLY A 37 37.82 -3.37 -47.16
N SER A 38 37.30 -4.15 -46.23
CA SER A 38 36.03 -4.88 -46.33
C SER A 38 35.08 -4.46 -45.21
N LEU A 39 33.85 -4.97 -45.23
CA LEU A 39 33.00 -4.98 -44.05
C LEU A 39 33.69 -5.75 -42.91
N ALA A 40 33.36 -5.37 -41.67
CA ALA A 40 33.80 -6.10 -40.49
C ALA A 40 33.20 -7.51 -40.43
N THR A 41 33.81 -8.41 -39.66
CA THR A 41 33.28 -9.75 -39.34
C THR A 41 32.94 -9.80 -37.86
N LEU A 42 31.72 -10.22 -37.54
CA LEU A 42 31.19 -10.22 -36.19
C LEU A 42 30.52 -11.55 -35.83
N LYS A 43 30.50 -11.84 -34.53
CA LYS A 43 29.63 -12.84 -33.92
C LYS A 43 28.69 -12.18 -32.92
N THR A 44 27.44 -12.62 -32.89
CA THR A 44 26.49 -12.30 -31.82
C THR A 44 26.43 -13.50 -30.88
N ASN A 45 26.79 -13.29 -29.61
CA ASN A 45 26.69 -14.30 -28.57
C ASN A 45 25.26 -14.35 -28.02
N GLU A 46 24.95 -15.34 -27.18
CA GLU A 46 23.62 -15.47 -26.58
C GLU A 46 23.28 -14.27 -25.68
N ALA A 47 21.97 -14.04 -25.50
CA ALA A 47 21.49 -13.02 -24.58
C ALA A 47 21.57 -13.53 -23.14
N GLU A 48 22.01 -12.67 -22.23
CA GLU A 48 22.13 -12.93 -20.79
C GLU A 48 21.32 -11.90 -20.00
N GLU A 49 21.22 -12.09 -18.68
CA GLU A 49 20.52 -11.18 -17.76
C GLU A 49 19.09 -10.80 -18.23
N ILE A 50 18.40 -11.75 -18.84
CA ILE A 50 17.08 -11.53 -19.44
C ILE A 50 16.04 -11.30 -18.32
N ALA A 51 15.47 -10.11 -18.31
CA ALA A 51 14.36 -9.70 -17.45
C ALA A 51 13.13 -9.34 -18.31
N ALA A 52 12.06 -8.84 -17.68
CA ALA A 52 10.83 -8.52 -18.39
C ALA A 52 10.99 -7.33 -19.34
N LYS A 53 11.82 -6.34 -18.98
CA LYS A 53 12.00 -5.09 -19.73
C LYS A 53 13.43 -4.84 -20.22
N GLN A 54 14.35 -5.77 -19.98
CA GLN A 54 15.74 -5.63 -20.34
C GLN A 54 16.41 -6.97 -20.65
N ALA A 55 17.51 -6.93 -21.38
CA ALA A 55 18.41 -8.05 -21.62
C ALA A 55 19.80 -7.52 -21.96
N VAL A 56 20.84 -8.30 -21.73
CA VAL A 56 22.20 -7.99 -22.16
C VAL A 56 22.56 -8.88 -23.34
N VAL A 57 23.09 -8.29 -24.41
CA VAL A 57 23.57 -9.04 -25.57
C VAL A 57 25.04 -8.72 -25.79
N TRP A 58 25.83 -9.79 -25.92
CA TRP A 58 27.25 -9.70 -26.20
C TRP A 58 27.52 -9.87 -27.70
N GLY A 59 28.46 -9.08 -28.21
CA GLY A 59 28.96 -9.18 -29.58
C GLY A 59 30.47 -9.21 -29.59
N VAL A 60 31.05 -9.81 -30.63
CA VAL A 60 32.50 -9.85 -30.82
C VAL A 60 32.80 -9.39 -32.24
N ILE A 61 33.69 -8.39 -32.37
CA ILE A 61 34.26 -8.03 -33.67
C ILE A 61 35.54 -8.83 -33.85
N GLU A 62 35.46 -9.88 -34.68
CA GLU A 62 36.58 -10.77 -34.99
C GLU A 62 37.60 -10.08 -35.91
N ASN A 63 37.11 -9.27 -36.85
CA ASN A 63 37.94 -8.50 -37.77
C ASN A 63 37.25 -7.19 -38.15
N ASN A 64 37.98 -6.06 -38.17
CA ASN A 64 37.45 -4.75 -38.56
C ASN A 64 37.42 -4.50 -40.08
N GLY A 65 37.91 -5.45 -40.88
CA GLY A 65 37.97 -5.32 -42.34
C GLY A 65 39.02 -4.32 -42.82
N GLY A 66 40.06 -4.05 -42.03
CA GLY A 66 41.15 -3.14 -42.40
C GLY A 66 40.83 -1.64 -42.28
N THR A 67 39.63 -1.27 -41.81
CA THR A 67 39.27 0.13 -41.54
C THR A 67 38.73 0.29 -40.11
N SER A 68 38.87 1.50 -39.57
CA SER A 68 38.44 1.80 -38.20
C SER A 68 36.94 1.57 -38.01
N VAL A 69 36.56 0.86 -36.95
CA VAL A 69 35.16 0.78 -36.50
C VAL A 69 34.79 2.12 -35.86
N THR A 70 33.76 2.77 -36.39
CA THR A 70 33.24 4.06 -35.92
C THR A 70 32.07 3.93 -34.97
N GLU A 71 31.33 2.82 -35.04
CA GLU A 71 30.23 2.48 -34.14
C GLU A 71 30.07 0.95 -34.04
N ARG A 72 29.65 0.45 -32.88
CA ARG A 72 29.26 -0.95 -32.70
C ARG A 72 28.17 -1.07 -31.64
N GLY A 73 27.36 -2.11 -31.75
CA GLY A 73 26.23 -2.33 -30.87
C GLY A 73 25.42 -3.54 -31.27
N VAL A 74 24.15 -3.58 -30.85
CA VAL A 74 23.20 -4.64 -31.17
C VAL A 74 21.91 -4.04 -31.72
N CYS A 75 21.50 -4.50 -32.90
CA CYS A 75 20.17 -4.27 -33.44
C CYS A 75 19.22 -5.34 -32.92
N TYR A 76 18.00 -4.98 -32.55
CA TYR A 76 17.02 -5.91 -31.99
C TYR A 76 15.59 -5.57 -32.41
N GLY A 77 14.69 -6.56 -32.33
CA GLY A 77 13.27 -6.36 -32.65
C GLY A 77 12.44 -7.63 -32.50
N THR A 78 11.13 -7.51 -32.65
CA THR A 78 10.19 -8.65 -32.57
C THR A 78 10.03 -9.40 -33.90
N MET A 79 10.64 -8.88 -34.97
CA MET A 79 10.72 -9.53 -36.27
C MET A 79 12.14 -10.04 -36.54
N VAL A 80 12.24 -11.11 -37.32
CA VAL A 80 13.52 -11.64 -37.79
C VAL A 80 14.26 -10.61 -38.65
N ASN A 81 15.59 -10.75 -38.69
CA ASN A 81 16.54 -9.88 -39.38
C ASN A 81 16.51 -8.41 -38.90
N PRO A 82 16.66 -8.14 -37.58
CA PRO A 82 16.82 -6.77 -37.11
C PRO A 82 18.05 -6.14 -37.77
N ASN A 83 17.96 -4.85 -38.08
CA ASN A 83 18.99 -4.12 -38.82
C ASN A 83 19.25 -2.74 -38.19
N TYR A 84 20.23 -2.04 -38.76
CA TYR A 84 20.84 -0.82 -38.20
C TYR A 84 19.95 0.42 -38.26
N GLU A 85 18.96 0.42 -39.15
CA GLU A 85 17.98 1.50 -39.28
C GLU A 85 16.84 1.37 -38.26
N GLY A 86 16.67 0.18 -37.65
CA GLY A 86 15.66 -0.09 -36.64
C GLY A 86 16.13 0.18 -35.20
N SER A 87 15.49 -0.49 -34.24
CA SER A 87 15.89 -0.41 -32.84
C SER A 87 17.29 -0.98 -32.62
N LYS A 88 18.14 -0.19 -31.95
CA LYS A 88 19.51 -0.57 -31.64
C LYS A 88 19.96 -0.03 -30.29
N SER A 89 20.87 -0.77 -29.65
CA SER A 89 21.58 -0.35 -28.45
C SER A 89 23.07 -0.27 -28.77
N ILE A 90 23.69 0.85 -28.41
CA ILE A 90 25.09 1.15 -28.69
C ILE A 90 25.95 0.58 -27.56
N ALA A 91 27.08 -0.03 -27.90
CA ALA A 91 28.01 -0.57 -26.91
C ALA A 91 28.71 0.55 -26.13
N SER A 92 29.01 0.31 -24.84
CA SER A 92 29.67 1.29 -23.96
C SER A 92 31.09 1.66 -24.43
N VAL A 93 31.76 0.78 -25.18
CA VAL A 93 33.04 1.06 -25.84
C VAL A 93 32.83 1.00 -27.35
N VAL A 94 33.08 2.12 -28.03
CA VAL A 94 32.65 2.34 -29.44
C VAL A 94 33.74 2.11 -30.50
N LYS A 95 34.97 1.76 -30.11
CA LYS A 95 36.11 1.60 -31.03
C LYS A 95 36.82 0.26 -30.86
N GLY A 96 37.44 -0.22 -31.94
CA GLY A 96 38.34 -1.37 -31.95
C GLY A 96 37.66 -2.72 -32.18
N THR A 97 38.48 -3.78 -32.24
CA THR A 97 38.06 -5.19 -32.30
C THR A 97 37.75 -5.73 -30.90
N GLY A 98 37.38 -7.01 -30.83
CA GLY A 98 37.14 -7.72 -29.56
C GLY A 98 35.69 -7.66 -29.09
N GLU A 99 35.47 -8.12 -27.86
CA GLU A 99 34.14 -8.24 -27.27
C GLU A 99 33.56 -6.88 -26.87
N PHE A 100 32.24 -6.80 -26.92
CA PHE A 100 31.47 -5.69 -26.43
C PHE A 100 30.11 -6.17 -25.92
N LYS A 101 29.55 -5.41 -24.97
CA LYS A 101 28.19 -5.61 -24.48
C LYS A 101 27.27 -4.49 -24.93
N ALA A 102 26.01 -4.82 -25.17
CA ALA A 102 24.92 -3.88 -25.38
C ALA A 102 23.77 -4.21 -24.43
N GLU A 103 23.34 -3.20 -23.67
CA GLU A 103 22.23 -3.32 -22.73
C GLU A 103 20.94 -2.91 -23.46
N LEU A 104 20.00 -3.84 -23.57
CA LEU A 104 18.68 -3.61 -24.17
C LEU A 104 17.71 -3.21 -23.07
N ALA A 105 16.95 -2.14 -23.27
CA ALA A 105 15.99 -1.62 -22.29
C ALA A 105 14.63 -1.34 -22.96
N ASN A 106 13.60 -1.10 -22.14
CA ASN A 106 12.22 -0.85 -22.56
C ASN A 106 11.64 -1.97 -23.45
N LEU A 107 12.05 -3.21 -23.20
CA LEU A 107 11.47 -4.38 -23.85
C LEU A 107 10.07 -4.66 -23.32
N GLU A 108 9.26 -5.35 -24.12
CA GLU A 108 7.97 -5.89 -23.70
C GLU A 108 8.20 -7.22 -22.97
N GLY A 109 7.52 -7.42 -21.84
CA GLY A 109 7.60 -8.66 -21.06
C GLY A 109 6.84 -9.81 -21.72
N GLY A 110 7.37 -11.03 -21.60
CA GLY A 110 6.81 -12.24 -22.21
C GLY A 110 6.97 -12.31 -23.74
N THR A 111 7.79 -11.44 -24.32
CA THR A 111 7.92 -11.23 -25.77
C THR A 111 9.21 -11.86 -26.30
N VAL A 112 9.14 -12.47 -27.50
CA VAL A 112 10.30 -13.00 -28.21
C VAL A 112 10.97 -11.87 -29.02
N TYR A 113 12.28 -11.72 -28.83
CA TYR A 113 13.12 -10.78 -29.55
C TYR A 113 14.19 -11.50 -30.35
N TYR A 114 14.52 -10.92 -31.50
CA TYR A 114 15.67 -11.27 -32.32
C TYR A 114 16.74 -10.18 -32.16
N ALA A 115 18.01 -10.58 -32.14
CA ALA A 115 19.13 -9.64 -32.00
C ALA A 115 20.31 -9.98 -32.89
N ARG A 116 21.04 -8.96 -33.34
CA ARG A 116 22.26 -9.05 -34.15
C ARG A 116 23.25 -7.98 -33.73
N ALA A 117 24.48 -8.38 -33.39
CA ALA A 117 25.61 -7.47 -33.28
C ALA A 117 25.83 -6.75 -34.62
N TYR A 118 26.16 -5.46 -34.58
CA TYR A 118 26.55 -4.68 -35.75
C TYR A 118 27.84 -3.89 -35.49
N ALA A 119 28.57 -3.59 -36.57
CA ALA A 119 29.64 -2.60 -36.57
C ALA A 119 29.61 -1.76 -37.86
N VAL A 120 29.93 -0.48 -37.72
CA VAL A 120 30.05 0.48 -38.81
C VAL A 120 31.53 0.77 -39.04
N ASN A 121 31.98 0.62 -40.28
CA ASN A 121 33.31 1.04 -40.72
C ASN A 121 33.19 1.82 -42.04
N LYS A 122 34.32 2.24 -42.65
CA LYS A 122 34.30 3.02 -43.90
C LYS A 122 33.63 2.30 -45.09
N LYS A 123 33.42 0.98 -45.01
CA LYS A 123 32.79 0.17 -46.08
C LYS A 123 31.30 -0.07 -45.87
N GLY A 124 30.75 0.24 -44.70
CA GLY A 124 29.33 0.14 -44.41
C GLY A 124 29.04 -0.55 -43.09
N VAL A 125 27.83 -1.11 -42.98
CA VAL A 125 27.37 -1.82 -41.78
C VAL A 125 27.52 -3.32 -41.96
N ALA A 126 28.27 -3.95 -41.07
CA ALA A 126 28.37 -5.38 -40.96
C ALA A 126 27.51 -5.91 -39.81
N TYR A 127 27.09 -7.17 -39.89
CA TYR A 127 26.28 -7.83 -38.87
C TYR A 127 26.86 -9.19 -38.50
N GLY A 128 26.65 -9.60 -37.25
CA GLY A 128 26.84 -10.98 -36.82
C GLY A 128 25.67 -11.90 -37.17
N ASN A 129 25.76 -13.15 -36.71
CA ASN A 129 24.67 -14.11 -36.73
C ASN A 129 23.46 -13.58 -35.92
N GLN A 130 22.26 -14.01 -36.28
CA GLN A 130 21.07 -13.72 -35.50
C GLN A 130 20.95 -14.68 -34.32
N ILE A 131 20.52 -14.14 -33.18
CA ILE A 131 20.03 -14.91 -32.03
C ILE A 131 18.55 -14.59 -31.80
N SER A 132 17.88 -15.42 -31.00
CA SER A 132 16.56 -15.12 -30.44
C SER A 132 16.55 -15.39 -28.94
N PHE A 133 15.82 -14.58 -28.19
CA PHE A 133 15.58 -14.78 -26.76
C PHE A 133 14.16 -14.33 -26.40
N LYS A 134 13.64 -14.80 -25.25
CA LYS A 134 12.31 -14.42 -24.75
C LYS A 134 12.46 -13.69 -23.42
N THR A 135 11.92 -12.48 -23.32
CA THR A 135 11.85 -11.75 -22.05
C THR A 135 10.98 -12.49 -21.03
N LYS A 136 11.23 -12.26 -19.74
CA LYS A 136 10.37 -12.79 -18.67
C LYS A 136 8.99 -12.12 -18.71
N ASP A 137 7.96 -12.79 -18.19
CA ASP A 137 6.65 -12.15 -18.01
C ASP A 137 6.75 -11.00 -16.99
N LEU A 138 5.87 -10.00 -17.12
CA LEU A 138 5.81 -8.89 -16.16
C LEU A 138 5.38 -9.38 -14.78
N ALA A 139 6.14 -9.02 -13.75
CA ALA A 139 5.73 -9.23 -12.38
C ALA A 139 4.45 -8.43 -12.08
N SER A 140 3.50 -9.08 -11.42
CA SER A 140 2.21 -8.49 -11.05
C SER A 140 2.24 -8.02 -9.59
N PRO A 141 1.60 -6.88 -9.26
CA PRO A 141 1.42 -6.50 -7.87
C PRO A 141 0.63 -7.53 -7.08
N LEU A 142 0.97 -7.67 -5.79
CA LEU A 142 0.30 -8.57 -4.86
C LEU A 142 -0.05 -7.81 -3.58
N LEU A 143 -1.34 -7.71 -3.29
CA LEU A 143 -1.83 -7.27 -1.99
C LEU A 143 -2.32 -8.46 -1.18
N VAL A 144 -2.06 -8.42 0.12
CA VAL A 144 -2.51 -9.44 1.09
C VAL A 144 -3.21 -8.79 2.27
N LEU A 145 -4.11 -9.54 2.90
CA LEU A 145 -4.71 -9.13 4.17
C LEU A 145 -3.83 -9.60 5.33
N GLY A 146 -3.67 -8.77 6.36
CA GLY A 146 -2.95 -9.12 7.58
C GLY A 146 -3.60 -10.30 8.31
N ALA A 147 -2.84 -11.02 9.15
CA ALA A 147 -3.32 -12.26 9.79
C ALA A 147 -4.53 -12.05 10.72
N ILE A 148 -4.55 -10.94 11.48
CA ILE A 148 -5.62 -10.60 12.42
C ILE A 148 -6.68 -9.77 11.72
N LYS A 149 -7.95 -10.19 11.84
CA LYS A 149 -9.12 -9.47 11.33
C LYS A 149 -10.03 -9.20 12.50
N VAL A 150 -10.67 -8.04 12.52
CA VAL A 150 -11.59 -7.66 13.60
C VAL A 150 -12.98 -7.43 13.03
N ALA A 151 -14.00 -7.90 13.73
CA ALA A 151 -15.39 -7.83 13.29
C ALA A 151 -16.25 -7.23 14.40
N GLY A 152 -17.00 -6.19 14.03
CA GLY A 152 -18.20 -5.75 14.72
C GLY A 152 -19.44 -6.33 14.03
N ALA A 153 -20.61 -5.92 14.51
CA ALA A 153 -21.90 -6.35 13.98
C ALA A 153 -22.16 -5.76 12.60
N GLN A 154 -21.65 -4.55 12.31
CA GLN A 154 -21.84 -3.89 11.02
C GLN A 154 -20.52 -3.44 10.41
N ASP A 155 -19.40 -3.87 10.99
CA ASP A 155 -18.07 -3.40 10.63
C ASP A 155 -17.07 -4.55 10.55
N LEU A 156 -16.16 -4.47 9.57
CA LEU A 156 -15.00 -5.35 9.45
C LEU A 156 -13.75 -4.50 9.34
N PHE A 157 -12.66 -4.93 9.98
CA PHE A 157 -11.38 -4.24 9.99
C PHE A 157 -10.28 -5.16 9.48
N PHE A 158 -9.48 -4.64 8.56
CA PHE A 158 -8.39 -5.35 7.91
C PHE A 158 -7.10 -4.51 7.96
N ASP A 159 -5.98 -5.17 8.20
CA ASP A 159 -4.69 -4.69 7.70
C ASP A 159 -4.54 -5.14 6.25
N VAL A 160 -4.05 -4.26 5.38
CA VAL A 160 -3.77 -4.56 3.98
C VAL A 160 -2.33 -4.15 3.68
N GLU A 161 -1.59 -5.03 3.01
CA GLU A 161 -0.19 -4.80 2.66
C GLU A 161 0.04 -5.09 1.18
N LEU A 162 0.69 -4.15 0.49
CA LEU A 162 1.24 -4.35 -0.84
C LEU A 162 2.58 -5.06 -0.70
N LYS A 163 2.57 -6.39 -0.86
CA LYS A 163 3.75 -7.25 -0.73
C LYS A 163 4.68 -7.14 -1.93
N GLU A 164 4.10 -7.08 -3.12
CA GLU A 164 4.82 -6.95 -4.38
C GLU A 164 4.28 -5.77 -5.16
N HIS A 165 5.17 -4.92 -5.68
CA HIS A 165 4.77 -3.77 -6.51
C HIS A 165 4.54 -4.17 -7.98
N GLY A 166 5.22 -5.22 -8.46
CA GLY A 166 5.23 -5.59 -9.88
C GLY A 166 5.97 -4.58 -10.77
N ASP A 167 5.97 -4.83 -12.08
CA ASP A 167 6.73 -4.05 -13.07
C ASP A 167 5.95 -2.88 -13.68
N LEU A 168 4.64 -2.81 -13.42
CA LEU A 168 3.75 -1.78 -13.95
C LEU A 168 3.31 -0.82 -12.85
N ALA A 169 3.10 0.44 -13.22
CA ALA A 169 2.55 1.43 -12.31
C ALA A 169 1.17 0.98 -11.82
N ILE A 170 0.97 1.01 -10.49
CA ILE A 170 -0.31 0.75 -9.86
C ILE A 170 -1.12 2.05 -9.87
N GLN A 171 -2.35 2.00 -10.39
CA GLN A 171 -3.23 3.15 -10.56
C GLN A 171 -4.24 3.30 -9.41
N GLU A 172 -4.64 2.18 -8.80
CA GLU A 172 -5.62 2.13 -7.71
C GLU A 172 -5.36 0.86 -6.89
N ILE A 173 -5.53 0.94 -5.57
CA ILE A 173 -5.59 -0.22 -4.68
C ILE A 173 -6.86 -0.17 -3.83
N GLY A 174 -7.23 -1.28 -3.21
CA GLY A 174 -8.38 -1.27 -2.31
C GLY A 174 -8.85 -2.66 -1.91
N LEU A 175 -10.08 -2.72 -1.40
CA LEU A 175 -10.79 -3.97 -1.11
C LEU A 175 -12.07 -4.07 -1.94
N VAL A 176 -12.38 -5.27 -2.42
CA VAL A 176 -13.71 -5.63 -2.92
C VAL A 176 -14.33 -6.65 -1.99
N TYR A 177 -15.65 -6.60 -1.83
CA TYR A 177 -16.37 -7.50 -0.94
C TYR A 177 -17.79 -7.78 -1.41
N ASN A 178 -18.30 -8.96 -1.09
CA ASN A 178 -19.68 -9.35 -1.38
C ASN A 178 -20.13 -10.52 -0.48
N THR A 179 -21.43 -10.82 -0.45
CA THR A 179 -22.00 -12.03 0.17
C THR A 179 -21.91 -13.25 -0.75
N VAL A 180 -21.42 -13.07 -1.98
CA VAL A 180 -21.14 -14.10 -2.97
C VAL A 180 -19.63 -14.17 -3.19
N LYS A 181 -19.10 -15.40 -3.35
CA LYS A 181 -17.69 -15.67 -3.61
C LYS A 181 -17.15 -14.96 -4.85
N GLU A 182 -15.83 -14.85 -4.91
CA GLU A 182 -15.02 -14.25 -5.95
C GLU A 182 -15.42 -12.79 -6.27
N PRO A 183 -15.54 -11.90 -5.28
CA PRO A 183 -15.91 -10.51 -5.53
C PRO A 183 -14.87 -9.84 -6.44
N THR A 184 -15.37 -8.97 -7.30
CA THR A 184 -14.60 -8.18 -8.25
C THR A 184 -14.87 -6.68 -8.05
N VAL A 185 -14.18 -5.82 -8.79
CA VAL A 185 -14.42 -4.36 -8.77
C VAL A 185 -15.83 -3.96 -9.25
N ALA A 186 -16.62 -4.88 -9.80
CA ALA A 186 -18.02 -4.68 -10.14
C ALA A 186 -18.99 -4.90 -8.96
N ASN A 187 -18.51 -5.45 -7.83
CA ASN A 187 -19.31 -5.62 -6.61
C ASN A 187 -19.15 -4.41 -5.68
N ASN A 188 -19.20 -4.61 -4.36
CA ASN A 188 -18.90 -3.53 -3.43
C ASN A 188 -17.39 -3.30 -3.39
N LYS A 189 -16.97 -2.04 -3.47
CA LYS A 189 -15.56 -1.65 -3.61
C LYS A 189 -15.25 -0.49 -2.68
N ILE A 190 -14.14 -0.58 -1.97
CA ILE A 190 -13.49 0.55 -1.31
C ILE A 190 -12.19 0.82 -2.04
N ALA A 191 -12.15 1.93 -2.79
CA ALA A 191 -11.01 2.33 -3.59
C ALA A 191 -10.10 3.32 -2.85
N ARG A 192 -8.80 3.24 -3.14
CA ARG A 192 -7.76 4.18 -2.72
C ARG A 192 -6.94 4.55 -3.95
N SER A 193 -6.89 5.84 -4.26
CA SER A 193 -6.06 6.39 -5.34
C SER A 193 -4.61 6.57 -4.92
N THR A 194 -4.34 6.77 -3.63
CA THR A 194 -2.98 6.79 -3.08
C THR A 194 -2.50 5.36 -2.89
N VAL A 195 -1.40 5.01 -3.57
CA VAL A 195 -0.78 3.68 -3.46
C VAL A 195 0.16 3.64 -2.26
N GLU A 196 -0.35 3.14 -1.14
CA GLU A 196 0.40 2.94 0.11
C GLU A 196 0.91 1.50 0.20
N SER A 197 2.08 1.30 0.81
CA SER A 197 2.63 -0.06 1.03
C SER A 197 1.87 -0.84 2.11
N LYS A 198 1.25 -0.14 3.06
CA LYS A 198 0.41 -0.73 4.11
C LYS A 198 -0.67 0.25 4.55
N PHE A 199 -1.88 -0.22 4.79
CA PHE A 199 -2.98 0.59 5.34
C PHE A 199 -3.98 -0.25 6.13
N LYS A 200 -4.74 0.41 7.02
CA LYS A 200 -5.90 -0.18 7.68
C LYS A 200 -7.18 0.17 6.92
N GLN A 201 -8.07 -0.80 6.79
CA GLN A 201 -9.36 -0.61 6.15
C GLN A 201 -10.50 -1.05 7.06
N ARG A 202 -11.40 -0.11 7.35
CA ARG A 202 -12.72 -0.36 7.94
C ARG A 202 -13.74 -0.48 6.81
N ILE A 203 -14.54 -1.54 6.80
CA ILE A 203 -15.76 -1.68 5.98
C ILE A 203 -16.92 -1.52 6.94
N SER A 204 -17.84 -0.59 6.69
CA SER A 204 -18.98 -0.27 7.57
C SER A 204 -20.32 -0.51 6.87
N ASN A 205 -21.42 -0.34 7.62
CA ASN A 205 -22.80 -0.52 7.13
C ASN A 205 -23.08 -1.94 6.60
N LEU A 206 -22.40 -2.93 7.16
CA LEU A 206 -22.62 -4.33 6.83
C LEU A 206 -23.83 -4.90 7.58
N THR A 207 -24.41 -5.97 7.06
CA THR A 207 -25.49 -6.68 7.74
C THR A 207 -24.89 -7.53 8.87
N PRO A 208 -25.45 -7.50 10.10
CA PRO A 208 -25.03 -8.40 11.19
C PRO A 208 -25.23 -9.88 10.86
N GLU A 209 -24.45 -10.74 11.53
CA GLU A 209 -24.47 -12.21 11.35
C GLU A 209 -24.41 -12.66 9.88
N THR A 210 -23.67 -11.93 9.06
CA THR A 210 -23.60 -12.15 7.61
C THR A 210 -22.19 -12.48 7.19
N LEU A 211 -22.05 -13.53 6.38
CA LEU A 211 -20.79 -13.97 5.79
C LEU A 211 -20.44 -13.12 4.56
N TYR A 212 -19.23 -12.60 4.53
CA TYR A 212 -18.66 -11.82 3.43
C TYR A 212 -17.38 -12.47 2.92
N TYR A 213 -17.24 -12.45 1.60
CA TYR A 213 -16.01 -12.71 0.87
C TYR A 213 -15.33 -11.37 0.61
N VAL A 214 -14.05 -11.25 0.92
CA VAL A 214 -13.28 -10.00 0.82
C VAL A 214 -11.96 -10.30 0.10
N ARG A 215 -11.60 -9.45 -0.87
CA ARG A 215 -10.33 -9.54 -1.60
C ARG A 215 -9.68 -8.17 -1.69
N PRO A 216 -8.37 -8.04 -1.41
CA PRO A 216 -7.65 -6.85 -1.82
C PRO A 216 -7.43 -6.87 -3.33
N TYR A 217 -7.32 -5.70 -3.95
CA TYR A 217 -7.10 -5.59 -5.40
C TYR A 217 -6.13 -4.46 -5.74
N ALA A 218 -5.54 -4.57 -6.94
CA ALA A 218 -4.75 -3.53 -7.59
C ALA A 218 -5.17 -3.36 -9.05
N VAL A 219 -5.23 -2.11 -9.52
CA VAL A 219 -5.45 -1.77 -10.93
C VAL A 219 -4.12 -1.37 -11.56
N THR A 220 -3.80 -1.97 -12.71
CA THR A 220 -2.66 -1.62 -13.55
C THR A 220 -3.16 -1.22 -14.94
N PRO A 221 -2.33 -0.59 -15.80
CA PRO A 221 -2.73 -0.26 -17.18
C PRO A 221 -3.23 -1.44 -18.01
N LEU A 222 -2.83 -2.68 -17.68
CA LEU A 222 -3.20 -3.87 -18.45
C LEU A 222 -4.41 -4.62 -17.88
N LYS A 223 -4.55 -4.69 -16.55
CA LYS A 223 -5.58 -5.50 -15.89
C LYS A 223 -5.79 -5.12 -14.43
N VAL A 224 -6.92 -5.58 -13.90
CA VAL A 224 -7.18 -5.65 -12.46
C VAL A 224 -6.65 -6.97 -11.92
N LEU A 225 -5.93 -6.91 -10.82
CA LEU A 225 -5.38 -8.04 -10.08
C LEU A 225 -6.04 -8.11 -8.72
N TYR A 226 -6.27 -9.32 -8.24
CA TYR A 226 -6.92 -9.58 -6.97
C TYR A 226 -6.02 -10.48 -6.13
N GLY A 227 -5.89 -10.14 -4.85
CA GLY A 227 -5.27 -11.03 -3.87
C GLY A 227 -6.16 -12.22 -3.53
N GLU A 228 -5.68 -12.97 -2.55
CA GLU A 228 -6.40 -14.10 -1.98
C GLU A 228 -7.76 -13.67 -1.41
N GLU A 229 -8.75 -14.54 -1.58
CA GLU A 229 -10.05 -14.37 -0.97
C GLU A 229 -10.05 -14.78 0.49
N PHE A 230 -10.54 -13.89 1.33
CA PHE A 230 -10.77 -14.15 2.74
C PHE A 230 -12.27 -14.18 3.03
N VAL A 231 -12.68 -15.14 3.84
CA VAL A 231 -14.07 -15.30 4.27
C VAL A 231 -14.19 -14.92 5.74
N ILE A 232 -15.11 -14.03 6.06
CA ILE A 232 -15.35 -13.56 7.43
C ILE A 232 -16.83 -13.24 7.62
N SER A 233 -17.34 -13.45 8.84
CA SER A 233 -18.68 -13.03 9.21
C SER A 233 -18.64 -11.82 10.13
N THR A 234 -19.56 -10.89 9.94
CA THR A 234 -19.91 -9.92 11.00
C THR A 234 -20.47 -10.67 12.21
N ILE A 235 -20.30 -10.09 13.40
CA ILE A 235 -20.80 -10.74 14.63
C ILE A 235 -22.30 -10.48 14.79
N LYS A 236 -22.91 -11.21 15.73
CA LYS A 236 -24.25 -10.88 16.23
C LYS A 236 -24.27 -9.49 16.84
N LYS A 237 -25.25 -8.68 16.43
CA LYS A 237 -25.51 -7.37 17.04
C LYS A 237 -25.82 -7.56 18.52
N GLY A 238 -25.15 -6.79 19.37
CA GLY A 238 -25.44 -6.77 20.79
C GLY A 238 -26.85 -6.28 21.07
N ASN A 239 -27.34 -6.60 22.27
CA ASN A 239 -28.55 -6.07 22.85
C ASN A 239 -28.27 -5.66 24.30
N PHE A 240 -27.27 -4.80 24.45
CA PHE A 240 -26.97 -4.08 25.68
C PHE A 240 -27.91 -2.88 25.79
N THR A 241 -28.72 -2.89 26.84
CA THR A 241 -29.76 -1.89 27.11
C THR A 241 -29.67 -1.44 28.57
N TYR A 242 -30.38 -0.36 28.90
CA TYR A 242 -30.45 0.12 30.28
C TYR A 242 -31.85 0.55 30.67
N THR A 243 -32.14 0.49 31.97
CA THR A 243 -33.31 1.09 32.61
C THR A 243 -32.83 2.16 33.57
N PHE A 244 -33.32 3.40 33.42
CA PHE A 244 -32.86 4.53 34.22
C PHE A 244 -33.82 4.87 35.37
N ILE A 245 -33.28 4.99 36.58
CA ILE A 245 -33.97 5.40 37.79
C ILE A 245 -33.44 6.79 38.20
N PRO A 246 -34.26 7.85 38.06
CA PRO A 246 -33.77 9.23 38.22
C PRO A 246 -33.57 9.68 39.66
N ASN A 247 -34.20 9.06 40.67
CA ASN A 247 -34.05 9.42 42.10
C ASN A 247 -33.98 10.93 42.41
N GLY A 248 -34.92 11.71 41.87
CA GLY A 248 -34.95 13.16 42.10
C GLY A 248 -33.91 13.98 41.34
N ALA A 249 -33.22 13.40 40.35
CA ALA A 249 -32.38 14.13 39.40
C ALA A 249 -33.19 15.23 38.68
N ASP A 250 -32.56 16.39 38.48
CA ASP A 250 -33.12 17.43 37.61
C ASP A 250 -33.08 17.02 36.13
N ALA A 251 -33.86 17.72 35.29
CA ALA A 251 -33.97 17.39 33.87
C ALA A 251 -32.63 17.42 33.13
N ALA A 252 -31.72 18.33 33.50
CA ALA A 252 -30.41 18.43 32.86
C ALA A 252 -29.54 17.21 33.17
N THR A 253 -29.60 16.71 34.40
CA THR A 253 -28.89 15.51 34.87
C THR A 253 -29.45 14.25 34.24
N VAL A 254 -30.78 14.12 34.20
CA VAL A 254 -31.47 13.03 33.48
C VAL A 254 -31.01 13.00 32.02
N ASN A 255 -31.02 14.15 31.33
CA ASN A 255 -30.65 14.23 29.93
C ASN A 255 -29.17 13.86 29.69
N ARG A 256 -28.24 14.33 30.54
CA ARG A 256 -26.81 13.98 30.42
C ARG A 256 -26.56 12.48 30.61
N ILE A 257 -27.12 11.89 31.67
CA ILE A 257 -26.92 10.46 31.96
C ILE A 257 -27.54 9.60 30.85
N LYS A 258 -28.76 9.90 30.41
CA LYS A 258 -29.39 9.15 29.31
C LYS A 258 -28.59 9.25 28.02
N ALA A 259 -28.14 10.45 27.64
CA ALA A 259 -27.30 10.63 26.45
C ALA A 259 -25.99 9.83 26.52
N ALA A 260 -25.36 9.75 27.70
CA ALA A 260 -24.17 8.94 27.92
C ALA A 260 -24.43 7.44 27.69
N PHE A 261 -25.50 6.90 28.27
CA PHE A 261 -25.85 5.48 28.11
C PHE A 261 -26.42 5.14 26.73
N ASP A 262 -27.14 6.05 26.09
CA ASP A 262 -27.60 5.90 24.69
C ASP A 262 -26.41 5.78 23.73
N LEU A 263 -25.37 6.59 23.94
CA LEU A 263 -24.14 6.50 23.15
C LEU A 263 -23.35 5.21 23.47
N ALA A 264 -23.17 4.88 24.74
CA ALA A 264 -22.47 3.67 25.16
C ALA A 264 -23.12 2.39 24.60
N THR A 265 -24.46 2.29 24.68
CA THR A 265 -25.22 1.17 24.11
C THR A 265 -25.11 1.12 22.59
N THR A 266 -25.01 2.25 21.90
CA THR A 266 -24.76 2.27 20.44
C THR A 266 -23.43 1.60 20.09
N TYR A 267 -22.34 1.93 20.77
CA TYR A 267 -21.03 1.29 20.55
C TYR A 267 -21.04 -0.18 20.94
N TYR A 268 -21.59 -0.52 22.12
CA TYR A 268 -21.62 -1.90 22.59
C TYR A 268 -22.47 -2.79 21.68
N ASN A 269 -23.58 -2.30 21.17
CA ASN A 269 -24.42 -3.08 20.25
C ASN A 269 -23.79 -3.20 18.86
N ASN A 270 -22.99 -2.23 18.42
CA ASN A 270 -22.33 -2.29 17.13
C ASN A 270 -21.04 -3.11 17.12
N PHE A 271 -20.31 -3.17 18.24
CA PHE A 271 -18.96 -3.77 18.30
C PHE A 271 -18.86 -4.98 19.22
N THR A 272 -19.94 -5.32 19.92
CA THR A 272 -20.02 -6.53 20.73
C THR A 272 -21.26 -7.33 20.38
N SER A 273 -21.22 -8.60 20.77
CA SER A 273 -22.36 -9.53 20.75
C SER A 273 -22.97 -9.70 22.14
N ILE A 274 -22.72 -8.75 23.06
CA ILE A 274 -23.19 -8.80 24.44
C ILE A 274 -24.69 -8.51 24.46
N VAL A 275 -25.44 -9.30 25.24
CA VAL A 275 -26.87 -9.11 25.47
C VAL A 275 -27.02 -8.96 26.98
N LYS A 276 -27.43 -7.78 27.44
CA LYS A 276 -27.62 -7.48 28.86
C LYS A 276 -28.52 -6.26 29.05
N ASN A 277 -29.34 -6.27 30.10
CA ASN A 277 -29.99 -5.05 30.60
C ASN A 277 -29.37 -4.67 31.94
N VAL A 278 -29.05 -3.40 32.11
CA VAL A 278 -28.53 -2.85 33.37
C VAL A 278 -29.48 -1.81 33.95
N THR A 279 -29.53 -1.72 35.28
CA THR A 279 -30.26 -0.67 35.99
C THR A 279 -29.29 0.45 36.32
N VAL A 280 -29.55 1.64 35.77
CA VAL A 280 -28.75 2.85 35.98
C VAL A 280 -29.49 3.76 36.93
N ASN A 281 -28.85 4.08 38.04
CA ASN A 281 -29.45 4.80 39.15
C ASN A 281 -28.73 6.13 39.35
N TYR A 282 -29.46 7.25 39.39
CA TYR A 282 -28.85 8.49 39.89
C TYR A 282 -28.68 8.40 41.41
N SER A 283 -27.44 8.56 41.86
CA SER A 283 -27.04 8.44 43.25
C SER A 283 -26.09 9.59 43.60
N PRO A 284 -26.61 10.76 44.03
CA PRO A 284 -25.80 11.95 44.24
C PRO A 284 -24.72 11.78 45.34
N GLY A 285 -24.86 10.78 46.22
CA GLY A 285 -23.85 10.43 47.21
C GLY A 285 -22.67 9.62 46.66
N THR A 286 -22.76 9.13 45.42
CA THR A 286 -21.68 8.42 44.74
C THR A 286 -20.69 9.46 44.20
N PRO A 287 -19.39 9.42 44.56
CA PRO A 287 -18.43 10.44 44.12
C PRO A 287 -18.27 10.51 42.59
N THR A 288 -18.27 9.36 41.93
CA THR A 288 -18.09 9.20 40.48
C THR A 288 -19.19 8.32 39.90
N ALA A 289 -18.96 7.02 39.83
CA ALA A 289 -19.89 5.98 39.49
C ALA A 289 -19.39 4.65 40.09
N ASP A 290 -20.28 3.69 40.26
CA ASP A 290 -19.93 2.32 40.66
C ASP A 290 -20.91 1.33 40.05
N ALA A 291 -20.42 0.12 39.78
CA ALA A 291 -21.23 -0.94 39.21
C ALA A 291 -20.90 -2.31 39.81
N ASN A 292 -21.85 -3.23 39.68
CA ASN A 292 -21.66 -4.62 40.06
C ASN A 292 -22.05 -5.58 38.93
N PHE A 293 -21.62 -6.84 39.05
CA PHE A 293 -21.88 -7.86 38.04
C PHE A 293 -23.37 -8.15 37.81
N ALA A 294 -24.21 -7.94 38.83
CA ALA A 294 -25.66 -8.13 38.73
C ALA A 294 -26.34 -7.10 37.80
N GLY A 295 -25.62 -6.06 37.36
CA GLY A 295 -26.11 -5.07 36.43
C GLY A 295 -26.69 -3.83 37.10
N TRP A 296 -26.37 -3.58 38.37
CA TRP A 296 -26.66 -2.31 39.02
C TRP A 296 -25.51 -1.33 38.77
N ILE A 297 -25.85 -0.09 38.37
CA ILE A 297 -24.90 1.01 38.16
C ILE A 297 -25.41 2.25 38.90
N ASN A 298 -24.59 2.84 39.75
CA ASN A 298 -24.82 4.15 40.35
C ASN A 298 -24.06 5.23 39.58
N MET A 299 -24.74 6.32 39.24
CA MET A 299 -24.15 7.51 38.63
C MET A 299 -24.19 8.68 39.62
N GLY A 300 -23.02 9.22 39.93
CA GLY A 300 -22.82 10.34 40.85
C GLY A 300 -23.30 11.70 40.33
N ALA A 301 -23.28 12.70 41.21
CA ALA A 301 -23.65 14.07 40.87
C ALA A 301 -22.60 14.81 40.02
N ASN A 302 -21.35 14.32 40.00
CA ASN A 302 -20.26 14.98 39.28
C ASN A 302 -20.46 14.88 37.76
N THR A 303 -20.72 16.03 37.13
CA THR A 303 -21.02 16.12 35.70
C THR A 303 -19.87 15.67 34.80
N ALA A 304 -18.62 15.69 35.29
CA ALA A 304 -17.46 15.19 34.54
C ALA A 304 -17.53 13.67 34.28
N TYR A 305 -18.24 12.93 35.13
CA TYR A 305 -18.43 11.47 35.06
C TYR A 305 -19.79 11.07 34.47
N GLN A 306 -20.66 12.02 34.12
CA GLN A 306 -21.93 11.77 33.44
C GLN A 306 -21.74 11.73 31.92
N LYS A 307 -20.74 10.98 31.46
CA LYS A 307 -20.31 10.88 30.05
C LYS A 307 -20.31 9.45 29.57
N ALA A 308 -20.26 9.27 28.25
CA ALA A 308 -20.31 7.95 27.63
C ALA A 308 -19.12 7.08 28.01
N GLY A 309 -17.92 7.65 28.18
CA GLY A 309 -16.76 6.90 28.64
C GLY A 309 -16.96 6.25 30.01
N THR A 310 -17.48 7.00 30.99
CA THR A 310 -17.87 6.45 32.30
C THR A 310 -18.99 5.42 32.17
N ALA A 311 -20.02 5.67 31.35
CA ALA A 311 -21.09 4.69 31.14
C ALA A 311 -20.54 3.36 30.58
N MET A 312 -19.65 3.41 29.58
CA MET A 312 -18.99 2.23 29.03
C MET A 312 -18.14 1.52 30.08
N HIS A 313 -17.35 2.25 30.86
CA HIS A 313 -16.56 1.71 31.96
C HIS A 313 -17.43 0.92 32.96
N GLU A 314 -18.50 1.53 33.46
CA GLU A 314 -19.40 0.86 34.41
C GLU A 314 -20.12 -0.34 33.78
N MET A 315 -20.55 -0.22 32.52
CA MET A 315 -21.15 -1.33 31.79
C MET A 315 -20.17 -2.51 31.62
N ALA A 316 -18.87 -2.26 31.45
CA ALA A 316 -17.85 -3.30 31.40
C ALA A 316 -17.74 -4.09 32.72
N HIS A 317 -17.83 -3.41 33.87
CA HIS A 317 -17.91 -4.08 35.18
C HIS A 317 -19.13 -5.01 35.29
N THR A 318 -20.26 -4.59 34.72
CA THR A 318 -21.46 -5.45 34.75
C THR A 318 -21.29 -6.74 33.92
N VAL A 319 -20.35 -6.79 32.98
CA VAL A 319 -20.02 -8.02 32.22
C VAL A 319 -18.71 -8.66 32.70
N GLY A 320 -18.34 -8.38 33.95
CA GLY A 320 -17.39 -9.18 34.72
C GLY A 320 -16.01 -8.56 34.87
N VAL A 321 -15.68 -7.47 34.17
CA VAL A 321 -14.40 -6.77 34.36
C VAL A 321 -14.26 -6.41 35.85
N GLY A 322 -13.22 -6.92 36.52
CA GLY A 322 -13.03 -6.69 37.95
C GLY A 322 -14.13 -7.20 38.89
N GLN A 323 -15.07 -8.00 38.40
CA GLN A 323 -16.29 -8.40 39.11
C GLN A 323 -16.62 -9.89 38.97
N HIS A 324 -15.81 -10.65 38.24
CA HIS A 324 -16.04 -12.07 37.98
C HIS A 324 -14.75 -12.89 38.03
N ALA A 325 -14.83 -14.13 38.53
CA ALA A 325 -13.71 -15.06 38.65
C ALA A 325 -12.86 -15.17 37.38
N LYS A 326 -13.54 -15.23 36.22
CA LYS A 326 -12.91 -15.34 34.90
C LYS A 326 -12.03 -14.14 34.55
N TYR A 327 -12.35 -12.94 35.06
CA TYR A 327 -11.51 -11.77 34.85
C TYR A 327 -10.16 -11.96 35.50
N TRP A 328 -10.11 -12.36 36.78
CA TRP A 328 -8.84 -12.58 37.49
C TRP A 328 -8.07 -13.81 37.02
N GLU A 329 -8.76 -14.81 36.45
CA GLU A 329 -8.10 -15.94 35.78
C GLU A 329 -7.29 -15.48 34.55
N LEU A 330 -7.81 -14.50 33.81
CA LEU A 330 -7.19 -14.01 32.58
C LEU A 330 -6.37 -12.73 32.79
N MET A 331 -6.66 -11.93 33.81
CA MET A 331 -5.94 -10.72 34.19
C MET A 331 -5.04 -11.03 35.39
N TYR A 332 -3.81 -11.46 35.12
CA TYR A 332 -2.82 -11.76 36.16
C TYR A 332 -1.43 -11.25 35.75
N ALA A 333 -0.60 -10.97 36.75
CA ALA A 333 0.71 -10.33 36.57
C ALA A 333 0.64 -8.99 35.79
N GLY A 334 -0.47 -8.27 35.93
CA GLY A 334 -0.68 -6.95 35.31
C GLY A 334 -1.05 -6.97 33.82
N THR A 335 -1.32 -8.15 33.25
CA THR A 335 -1.63 -8.33 31.82
C THR A 335 -2.79 -9.29 31.60
N TRP A 336 -3.52 -9.06 30.50
CA TRP A 336 -4.53 -9.99 29.99
C TRP A 336 -3.86 -11.12 29.21
N HIS A 337 -4.21 -12.36 29.54
CA HIS A 337 -3.67 -13.58 28.92
C HIS A 337 -4.63 -14.25 27.94
N GLY A 338 -5.76 -13.61 27.63
CA GLY A 338 -6.61 -14.02 26.52
C GLY A 338 -6.02 -13.62 25.16
N THR A 339 -6.24 -14.45 24.15
CA THR A 339 -5.67 -14.25 22.80
C THR A 339 -6.36 -13.10 22.08
N ARG A 340 -7.69 -13.07 22.08
CA ARG A 340 -8.47 -12.25 21.16
C ARG A 340 -8.44 -10.78 21.50
N ALA A 341 -8.57 -10.40 22.78
CA ALA A 341 -8.48 -8.99 23.18
C ALA A 341 -7.12 -8.39 22.83
N ASN A 342 -6.04 -9.16 23.01
CA ASN A 342 -4.68 -8.76 22.66
C ASN A 342 -4.50 -8.63 21.13
N GLU A 343 -5.01 -9.58 20.34
CA GLU A 343 -4.99 -9.47 18.88
C GLU A 343 -5.69 -8.21 18.36
N ILE A 344 -6.88 -7.92 18.90
CA ILE A 344 -7.65 -6.72 18.56
C ILE A 344 -6.82 -5.47 18.87
N LEU A 345 -6.25 -5.38 20.07
CA LEU A 345 -5.43 -4.24 20.46
C LEU A 345 -4.26 -4.05 19.48
N LYS A 346 -3.46 -5.10 19.26
CA LYS A 346 -2.29 -5.06 18.36
C LYS A 346 -2.66 -4.63 16.95
N MET A 347 -3.73 -5.21 16.41
CA MET A 347 -4.19 -4.93 15.06
C MET A 347 -4.73 -3.51 14.96
N MET A 348 -5.50 -3.01 15.91
CA MET A 348 -6.08 -1.68 15.80
C MET A 348 -5.08 -0.54 16.06
N THR A 349 -4.06 -0.76 16.90
CA THR A 349 -3.02 0.25 17.20
C THR A 349 -1.79 0.17 16.30
N ASN A 350 -1.69 -0.85 15.43
CA ASN A 350 -0.49 -1.14 14.63
C ASN A 350 0.77 -1.38 15.49
N ASP A 351 0.60 -1.89 16.70
CA ASP A 351 1.70 -2.25 17.61
C ASP A 351 1.65 -3.77 17.90
N PRO A 352 2.56 -4.58 17.32
CA PRO A 352 2.56 -6.03 17.53
C PRO A 352 2.90 -6.45 18.97
N ASN A 353 3.47 -5.53 19.77
CA ASN A 353 3.84 -5.76 21.17
C ASN A 353 2.78 -5.26 22.15
N ALA A 354 1.71 -4.63 21.65
CA ALA A 354 0.64 -4.15 22.52
C ALA A 354 -0.02 -5.31 23.26
N VAL A 355 -0.26 -5.12 24.55
CA VAL A 355 -0.90 -6.08 25.43
C VAL A 355 -1.91 -5.31 26.28
N VAL A 356 -3.12 -5.85 26.41
CA VAL A 356 -4.10 -5.32 27.36
C VAL A 356 -3.55 -5.56 28.76
N LYS A 357 -3.39 -4.49 29.51
CA LYS A 357 -2.94 -4.47 30.90
C LYS A 357 -4.12 -4.26 31.83
N GLY A 358 -3.90 -4.47 33.12
CA GLY A 358 -4.92 -4.25 34.11
C GLY A 358 -4.46 -4.52 35.52
N ASP A 359 -5.36 -4.23 36.44
CA ASP A 359 -5.26 -4.62 37.84
C ASP A 359 -6.46 -5.52 38.21
N ASN A 360 -6.73 -5.68 39.50
CA ASN A 360 -7.85 -6.51 39.98
C ASN A 360 -9.23 -5.96 39.62
N THR A 361 -9.33 -4.72 39.16
CA THR A 361 -10.61 -4.05 38.93
C THR A 361 -10.71 -3.57 37.49
N HIS A 362 -9.67 -2.96 36.96
CA HIS A 362 -9.67 -2.19 35.72
C HIS A 362 -8.71 -2.76 34.68
N PHE A 363 -8.94 -2.41 33.42
CA PHE A 363 -8.01 -2.68 32.32
C PHE A 363 -7.60 -1.39 31.61
N TRP A 364 -6.49 -1.44 30.88
CA TRP A 364 -6.00 -0.38 30.01
C TRP A 364 -5.12 -0.98 28.90
N PRO A 365 -4.86 -0.30 27.77
CA PRO A 365 -5.45 0.97 27.36
C PRO A 365 -6.95 0.86 27.03
N TYR A 366 -7.61 2.01 26.88
CA TYR A 366 -9.01 2.14 26.47
C TYR A 366 -10.06 1.57 27.45
N GLY A 367 -9.71 1.36 28.73
CA GLY A 367 -10.68 1.01 29.79
C GLY A 367 -11.49 2.19 30.33
N ILE A 368 -11.02 3.42 30.11
CA ILE A 368 -11.67 4.69 30.50
C ILE A 368 -11.89 4.76 32.01
N ASN A 369 -10.81 4.62 32.78
CA ASN A 369 -10.84 4.45 34.23
C ASN A 369 -11.06 5.77 35.00
N GLY A 370 -11.15 6.88 34.29
CA GLY A 370 -11.42 8.20 34.85
C GLY A 370 -11.89 9.17 33.79
N SER A 371 -12.55 10.26 34.22
CA SER A 371 -13.12 11.26 33.30
C SER A 371 -12.08 12.00 32.45
N TRP A 372 -10.81 11.96 32.85
CA TRP A 372 -9.69 12.55 32.10
C TRP A 372 -9.17 11.65 30.97
N GLU A 373 -9.52 10.36 30.98
CA GLU A 373 -9.21 9.42 29.89
C GLU A 373 -10.26 9.48 28.77
N ASP A 374 -11.42 10.07 29.05
CA ASP A 374 -12.51 10.23 28.08
C ASP A 374 -12.28 11.46 27.19
N ASP A 375 -11.69 11.22 26.01
CA ASP A 375 -11.47 12.21 24.97
C ASP A 375 -12.66 12.40 24.01
N GLY A 376 -13.74 11.62 24.20
CA GLY A 376 -14.94 11.67 23.36
C GLY A 376 -14.76 11.16 21.93
N SER A 377 -13.62 10.56 21.58
CA SER A 377 -13.34 10.14 20.21
C SER A 377 -14.04 8.83 19.83
N ASP A 378 -14.43 8.71 18.55
CA ASP A 378 -14.99 7.46 18.00
C ASP A 378 -14.04 6.28 18.20
N PHE A 379 -12.73 6.53 18.06
CA PHE A 379 -11.71 5.50 18.21
C PHE A 379 -11.63 4.98 19.65
N LEU A 380 -11.67 5.84 20.67
CA LEU A 380 -11.64 5.44 22.08
C LEU A 380 -12.81 4.51 22.40
N TYR A 381 -14.04 4.92 22.07
CA TYR A 381 -15.24 4.14 22.36
C TYR A 381 -15.31 2.83 21.56
N MET A 382 -14.94 2.87 20.27
CA MET A 382 -14.83 1.68 19.44
C MET A 382 -13.80 0.69 20.02
N MET A 383 -12.63 1.17 20.45
CA MET A 383 -11.60 0.32 21.04
C MET A 383 -12.03 -0.30 22.36
N ASN A 384 -12.67 0.45 23.25
CA ASN A 384 -13.23 -0.09 24.49
C ASN A 384 -14.18 -1.26 24.20
N ALA A 385 -15.13 -1.05 23.29
CA ALA A 385 -16.13 -2.07 22.92
C ALA A 385 -15.49 -3.29 22.24
N LEU A 386 -14.57 -3.09 21.28
CA LEU A 386 -13.89 -4.18 20.60
C LEU A 386 -13.00 -5.01 21.54
N ILE A 387 -12.27 -4.36 22.46
CA ILE A 387 -11.49 -5.07 23.49
C ILE A 387 -12.42 -5.91 24.36
N LEU A 388 -13.57 -5.36 24.78
CA LEU A 388 -14.55 -6.09 25.59
C LEU A 388 -15.16 -7.28 24.83
N GLN A 389 -15.44 -7.14 23.53
CA GLN A 389 -15.84 -8.27 22.69
C GLN A 389 -14.71 -9.31 22.56
N GLY A 390 -13.45 -8.88 22.50
CA GLY A 390 -12.30 -9.77 22.57
C GLY A 390 -12.25 -10.54 23.88
N MET A 391 -12.40 -9.84 25.01
CA MET A 391 -12.45 -10.46 26.34
C MET A 391 -13.60 -11.46 26.47
N LYS A 392 -14.79 -11.15 25.92
CA LYS A 392 -15.90 -12.10 25.84
C LYS A 392 -15.51 -13.35 25.05
N THR A 393 -14.84 -13.18 23.93
CA THR A 393 -14.36 -14.29 23.09
C THR A 393 -13.30 -15.13 23.80
N ASP A 394 -12.48 -14.50 24.64
CA ASP A 394 -11.50 -15.16 25.51
C ASP A 394 -12.14 -15.89 26.70
N GLY A 395 -13.47 -15.72 26.90
CA GLY A 395 -14.26 -16.48 27.86
C GLY A 395 -14.91 -15.64 28.96
N MET A 396 -14.77 -14.31 28.95
CA MET A 396 -15.51 -13.46 29.90
C MET A 396 -17.02 -13.62 29.73
N PRO A 397 -17.77 -13.74 30.84
CA PRO A 397 -19.22 -13.90 30.77
C PRO A 397 -19.89 -12.61 30.29
N SER A 398 -21.06 -12.72 29.68
CA SER A 398 -21.90 -11.56 29.36
C SER A 398 -23.15 -11.42 30.25
N ASN A 399 -23.44 -12.44 31.06
CA ASN A 399 -24.68 -12.67 31.83
C ASN A 399 -25.97 -12.39 31.07
#